data_AF-A0A7J6D720-F1
#
_entry.id   AF-A0A7J6D720-F1
#
_cell.length_a   1.000
_cell.length_b   1.000
_cell.length_c   1.000
_cell.angle_alpha   90.00
_cell.angle_beta   90.00
_cell.angle_gamma   90.00
#
_symmetry.space_group_name_H-M   'P 1'
#
loop_
_entity.id
_entity.type
_entity.pdbx_description
1 polymer ?
#
loop_
_entity_poly.entity_id
_entity_poly.type
_entity_poly.pdbx_seq_one_letter_code
_entity_poly.pdbx_strand_id
1 'polypeptide(L)'
;MANTTESSGELVKAELEIVDDNCTLRADFIQELLPSAERTALLYHLAFLSLGGFPKLERLIRDQAIETQLLFRSSEALLMKCVGTSSNLVTSLFPILQQAVEKNKPVLAKSYLMKAKEWIKDIVAQVEVIVKR
;
A
#
# COMPACT_ATOMS: atom_id res chain seq x y z
N MET A 1 -20.45 17.10 -50.53
CA MET A 1 -21.02 15.74 -50.64
C MET A 1 -19.89 14.79 -50.27
N ALA A 2 -19.66 14.48 -49.00
CA ALA A 2 -20.43 13.55 -48.16
C ALA A 2 -20.58 12.17 -48.83
N ASN A 3 -19.69 11.20 -48.51
CA ASN A 3 -20.03 10.19 -47.51
C ASN A 3 -18.87 9.19 -47.25
N THR A 4 -18.65 9.06 -45.95
CA THR A 4 -18.01 8.01 -45.16
C THR A 4 -18.64 6.62 -45.36
N THR A 5 -17.80 5.58 -45.31
CA THR A 5 -18.10 4.19 -44.87
C THR A 5 -16.80 3.69 -44.23
N GLU A 6 -16.62 3.71 -42.92
CA GLU A 6 -17.08 2.73 -41.91
C GLU A 6 -16.91 1.25 -42.35
N SER A 7 -15.85 0.64 -41.83
CA SER A 7 -15.76 -0.78 -41.47
C SER A 7 -14.84 -0.82 -40.25
N SER A 8 -15.43 -0.92 -39.05
CA SER A 8 -15.52 -2.17 -38.28
C SER A 8 -14.12 -2.73 -38.00
N GLY A 9 -13.60 -2.73 -36.79
CA GLY A 9 -14.26 -3.07 -35.52
C GLY A 9 -13.28 -4.00 -34.81
N GLU A 10 -13.24 -3.94 -33.48
CA GLU A 10 -12.43 -4.80 -32.61
C GLU A 10 -10.92 -4.53 -32.57
N LEU A 11 -10.55 -3.38 -32.03
CA LEU A 11 -9.36 -3.32 -31.16
C LEU A 11 -9.86 -3.27 -29.73
N VAL A 12 -9.93 -4.48 -29.16
CA VAL A 12 -9.84 -4.84 -27.75
C VAL A 12 -10.04 -3.65 -26.84
N LYS A 13 -11.28 -3.51 -26.40
CA LYS A 13 -11.69 -2.74 -25.22
C LYS A 13 -10.80 -3.26 -24.09
N ALA A 14 -9.67 -2.61 -23.86
CA ALA A 14 -8.94 -2.75 -22.63
C ALA A 14 -9.93 -2.28 -21.57
N GLU A 15 -10.52 -3.24 -20.87
CA GLU A 15 -11.24 -2.98 -19.64
C GLU A 15 -10.22 -2.29 -18.74
N LEU A 16 -10.29 -0.96 -18.75
CA LEU A 16 -9.93 -0.15 -17.61
C LEU A 16 -10.88 -0.66 -16.53
N GLU A 17 -10.47 -1.69 -15.80
CA GLU A 17 -10.94 -1.90 -14.45
C GLU A 17 -10.53 -0.63 -13.70
N ILE A 18 -11.46 0.32 -13.69
CA ILE A 18 -11.45 1.46 -12.79
C ILE A 18 -11.36 0.83 -11.40
N VAL A 19 -10.16 0.89 -10.82
CA VAL A 19 -9.94 0.59 -9.41
C VAL A 19 -11.02 1.35 -8.65
N ASP A 20 -11.88 0.58 -7.97
CA ASP A 20 -13.05 1.05 -7.23
C ASP A 20 -12.74 2.36 -6.49
N ASP A 21 -13.54 3.39 -6.76
CA ASP A 21 -13.45 4.76 -6.20
C ASP A 21 -13.60 4.79 -4.66
N ASN A 22 -13.70 3.62 -4.02
CA ASN A 22 -13.78 3.38 -2.58
C ASN A 22 -12.42 3.16 -1.88
N CYS A 23 -11.28 3.30 -2.57
CA CYS A 23 -9.98 3.26 -1.89
C CYS A 23 -9.62 4.60 -1.18
N THR A 24 -10.62 5.43 -0.86
CA THR A 24 -10.49 6.31 0.30
C THR A 24 -10.51 5.41 1.53
N LEU A 25 -9.35 5.17 2.15
CA LEU A 25 -9.27 4.68 3.54
C LEU A 25 -10.33 5.45 4.34
N ARG A 26 -11.44 4.80 4.68
CA ARG A 26 -12.53 5.46 5.40
C ARG A 26 -11.92 6.07 6.64
N ALA A 27 -12.09 7.37 6.85
CA ALA A 27 -11.55 8.05 8.03
C ALA A 27 -11.97 7.31 9.32
N ASP A 28 -13.17 6.75 9.30
CA ASP A 28 -13.75 5.88 10.34
C ASP A 28 -12.90 4.64 10.64
N PHE A 29 -12.32 3.99 9.62
CA PHE A 29 -11.45 2.83 9.81
C PHE A 29 -10.18 3.19 10.59
N ILE A 30 -9.55 4.33 10.27
CA ILE A 30 -8.35 4.80 10.99
C ILE A 30 -8.71 5.19 12.43
N GLN A 31 -9.87 5.81 12.64
CA GLN A 31 -10.36 6.18 13.97
C GLN A 31 -10.68 4.97 14.85
N GLU A 32 -11.19 3.88 14.27
CA GLU A 32 -11.50 2.64 14.98
C GLU A 32 -10.28 1.72 15.17
N LEU A 33 -9.26 1.83 14.32
CA LEU A 33 -8.09 0.97 14.33
C LEU A 33 -7.28 1.10 15.62
N LEU A 34 -6.98 2.34 16.05
CA LEU A 34 -6.14 2.58 17.23
C LEU A 34 -6.81 2.07 18.53
N PRO A 35 -8.08 2.41 18.83
CA PRO A 35 -8.78 1.85 20.00
C PRO A 35 -8.91 0.32 19.96
N SER A 36 -9.09 -0.25 18.77
CA SER A 36 -9.19 -1.70 18.60
C SER A 36 -7.85 -2.40 18.84
N ALA A 37 -6.74 -1.80 18.39
CA ALA A 37 -5.39 -2.29 18.65
C ALA A 37 -5.06 -2.24 20.16
N GLU A 38 -5.40 -1.15 20.85
CA GLU A 38 -5.20 -1.00 22.29
C GLU A 38 -5.98 -2.05 23.10
N ARG A 39 -7.26 -2.29 22.77
CA ARG A 39 -8.07 -3.36 23.40
C ARG A 39 -7.48 -4.73 23.18
N THR A 40 -7.01 -5.01 21.97
CA THR A 40 -6.38 -6.29 21.63
C THR A 40 -5.09 -6.49 22.42
N ALA A 41 -4.26 -5.46 22.53
CA ALA A 41 -3.04 -5.50 23.34
C ALA A 41 -3.34 -5.76 24.83
N LEU A 42 -4.38 -5.12 25.38
CA LEU A 42 -4.83 -5.34 26.76
C LEU A 42 -5.28 -6.79 26.98
N LEU A 43 -6.08 -7.35 26.06
CA LEU A 43 -6.53 -8.75 26.14
C LEU A 43 -5.35 -9.73 26.10
N TYR A 44 -4.38 -9.49 25.23
CA TYR A 44 -3.13 -10.26 25.20
C TYR A 44 -2.38 -10.19 26.53
N HIS A 45 -2.28 -9.00 27.12
CA HIS A 45 -1.60 -8.82 28.40
C HIS A 45 -2.32 -9.54 29.55
N LEU A 46 -3.65 -9.43 29.62
CA LEU A 46 -4.46 -10.12 30.63
C LEU A 46 -4.38 -11.65 30.47
N ALA A 47 -4.44 -12.16 29.24
CA ALA A 47 -4.25 -13.57 28.96
C ALA A 47 -2.87 -14.04 29.40
N PHE A 48 -1.81 -13.27 29.12
CA PHE A 48 -0.45 -13.57 29.56
C PHE A 48 -0.34 -13.67 31.10
N LEU A 49 -0.87 -12.69 31.83
CA LEU A 49 -0.88 -12.69 33.30
C LEU A 49 -1.66 -13.89 33.87
N SER A 50 -2.77 -14.26 33.24
CA SER A 50 -3.61 -15.39 33.66
C SER A 50 -2.94 -16.75 33.39
N LEU A 51 -2.01 -16.82 32.45
CA LEU A 51 -1.37 -18.05 31.98
C LEU A 51 0.06 -18.23 32.51
N GLY A 52 0.59 -17.25 33.25
CA GLY A 52 1.93 -17.29 33.85
C GLY A 52 2.19 -18.43 34.85
N GLY A 53 1.18 -19.21 35.21
CA GLY A 53 1.33 -20.44 36.01
C GLY A 53 1.80 -21.67 35.22
N PHE A 54 1.84 -21.59 33.88
CA PHE A 54 2.14 -22.74 33.01
C PHE A 54 3.34 -22.45 32.08
N PRO A 55 4.55 -22.95 32.41
CA PRO A 55 5.79 -22.57 31.71
C PRO A 55 5.80 -22.84 30.20
N LYS A 56 5.16 -23.93 29.76
CA LYS A 56 5.06 -24.28 28.33
C LYS A 56 4.18 -23.28 27.57
N LEU A 57 3.09 -22.86 28.18
CA LEU A 57 2.13 -21.94 27.59
C LEU A 57 2.66 -20.51 27.58
N GLU A 58 3.32 -20.09 28.66
CA GLU A 58 4.03 -18.82 28.72
C GLU A 58 5.03 -18.67 27.56
N ARG A 59 5.83 -19.72 27.31
CA ARG A 59 6.79 -19.74 26.20
C ARG A 59 6.10 -19.57 24.85
N LEU A 60 5.04 -20.33 24.57
CA LEU A 60 4.27 -20.23 23.32
C LEU A 60 3.70 -18.83 23.12
N ILE A 61 3.16 -18.21 24.17
CA ILE A 61 2.61 -16.84 24.10
C ILE A 61 3.71 -15.83 23.80
N ARG A 62 4.88 -15.96 24.43
CA ARG A 62 6.03 -15.08 24.16
C ARG A 62 6.52 -15.23 22.72
N ASP A 63 6.68 -16.46 22.24
CA ASP A 63 7.12 -16.73 20.87
C ASP A 63 6.14 -16.13 19.86
N GLN A 64 4.83 -16.34 20.07
CA GLN A 64 3.78 -15.75 19.22
C GLN A 64 3.76 -14.22 19.28
N ALA A 65 3.97 -13.63 20.46
CA ALA A 65 4.00 -12.19 20.63
C ALA A 65 5.18 -11.55 19.88
N ILE A 66 6.35 -12.19 19.89
CA ILE A 66 7.54 -11.75 19.14
C ILE A 66 7.28 -11.80 17.64
N GLU A 67 6.71 -12.90 17.14
CA GLU A 67 6.38 -13.05 15.71
C GLU A 67 5.35 -12.01 15.26
N THR A 68 4.31 -11.83 16.05
CA THR A 68 3.26 -10.83 15.81
C THR A 68 3.82 -9.41 15.82
N GLN A 69 4.72 -9.09 16.76
CA GLN A 69 5.40 -7.80 16.81
C GLN A 69 6.25 -7.56 15.55
N LEU A 70 6.99 -8.57 15.09
CA LEU A 70 7.79 -8.47 13.87
C LEU A 70 6.91 -8.22 12.63
N LEU A 71 5.78 -8.93 12.52
CA LEU A 71 4.80 -8.72 11.45
C LEU A 71 4.27 -7.28 11.45
N PHE A 72 3.81 -6.78 12.60
CA PHE A 72 3.28 -5.42 12.69
C PHE A 72 4.33 -4.35 12.40
N ARG A 73 5.56 -4.52 12.87
CA ARG A 73 6.68 -3.60 12.54
C ARG A 73 6.98 -3.58 11.04
N SER A 74 6.94 -4.74 10.38
CA SER A 74 7.12 -4.82 8.94
C SER A 74 5.99 -4.11 8.18
N SER A 75 4.75 -4.27 8.62
CA SER A 75 3.58 -3.60 8.04
C SER A 75 3.62 -2.09 8.25
N GLU A 76 4.02 -1.62 9.45
CA GLU A 76 4.22 -0.21 9.76
C GLU A 76 5.24 0.44 8.81
N ALA A 77 6.41 -0.19 8.65
CA ALA A 77 7.46 0.30 7.76
C ALA A 77 6.98 0.41 6.30
N LEU A 78 6.20 -0.57 5.84
CA LEU A 78 5.60 -0.56 4.50
C LEU A 78 4.58 0.58 4.34
N LEU A 79 3.69 0.78 5.32
CA LEU A 79 2.73 1.89 5.31
C LEU A 79 3.44 3.24 5.26
N MET A 80 4.50 3.41 6.05
CA MET A 80 5.33 4.62 6.01
C MET A 80 5.97 4.84 4.64
N LYS A 81 6.42 3.77 3.97
CA LYS A 81 6.94 3.84 2.60
C LYS A 81 5.87 4.24 1.59
N CYS A 82 4.63 3.74 1.73
CA CYS A 82 3.50 4.15 0.91
C CYS A 82 3.19 5.64 1.07
N VAL A 83 3.09 6.13 2.31
CA VAL A 83 2.83 7.54 2.62
C VAL A 83 3.95 8.43 2.08
N GLY A 84 5.21 8.07 2.33
CA GLY A 84 6.37 8.81 1.83
C GLY A 84 6.43 8.85 0.30
N THR A 85 6.15 7.73 -0.37
CA THR A 85 6.12 7.66 -1.84
C THR A 85 4.99 8.51 -2.41
N SER A 86 3.78 8.41 -1.84
CA SER A 86 2.64 9.26 -2.22
C SER A 86 2.96 10.75 -2.08
N SER A 87 3.54 11.16 -0.95
CA SER A 87 3.98 12.53 -0.72
C SER A 87 5.01 12.99 -1.75
N ASN A 88 6.03 12.17 -2.03
CA ASN A 88 7.06 12.49 -3.03
C ASN A 88 6.48 12.61 -4.45
N LEU A 89 5.49 11.78 -4.80
CA LEU A 89 4.81 11.86 -6.08
C LEU A 89 4.09 13.20 -6.24
N VAL A 90 3.27 13.57 -5.26
CA VAL A 90 2.44 14.80 -5.31
C VAL A 90 3.28 16.07 -5.18
N THR A 91 4.22 16.11 -4.24
CA THR A 91 4.94 17.35 -3.90
C THR A 91 6.13 17.64 -4.81
N SER A 92 6.70 16.61 -5.47
CA SER A 92 7.93 16.75 -6.25
C SER A 92 7.82 16.18 -7.66
N LEU A 93 7.50 14.89 -7.79
CA LEU A 93 7.59 14.21 -9.08
C LEU A 93 6.59 14.75 -10.10
N PHE A 94 5.32 14.91 -9.73
CA PHE A 94 4.28 15.42 -10.64
C PHE A 94 4.51 16.88 -11.06
N PRO A 95 4.86 17.82 -10.16
CA PRO A 95 5.24 19.17 -10.59
C PRO A 95 6.42 19.19 -11.59
N ILE A 96 7.46 18.38 -11.35
CA ILE A 96 8.61 18.31 -12.25
C ILE A 96 8.22 17.68 -13.59
N LEU A 97 7.37 16.64 -13.57
CA LEU A 97 6.86 15.98 -14.76
C LEU A 97 6.04 16.96 -15.60
N GLN A 98 5.13 17.71 -14.99
CA GLN A 98 4.34 18.74 -15.67
C GLN A 98 5.26 19.75 -16.36
N GLN A 99 6.27 20.25 -15.66
CA GLN A 99 7.22 21.21 -16.25
C GLN A 99 8.04 20.59 -17.40
N ALA A 100 8.40 19.31 -17.32
CA ALA A 100 9.11 18.61 -18.39
C ALA A 100 8.24 18.45 -19.65
N VAL A 101 6.93 18.21 -19.47
CA VAL A 101 5.95 18.10 -20.55
C VAL A 101 5.71 19.48 -21.20
N GLU A 102 5.49 20.52 -20.40
CA GLU A 102 5.30 21.91 -20.89
C GLU A 102 6.50 22.39 -21.71
N LYS A 103 7.72 21.99 -21.33
CA LYS A 103 8.96 22.33 -22.04
C LYS A 103 9.27 21.39 -23.21
N ASN A 104 8.35 20.50 -23.58
CA ASN A 104 8.48 19.50 -24.64
C ASN A 104 9.77 18.66 -24.50
N LYS A 105 10.06 18.18 -23.29
CA LYS A 105 11.20 17.29 -22.96
C LYS A 105 10.74 15.85 -22.71
N PRO A 106 10.37 15.09 -23.75
CA PRO A 106 9.74 13.77 -23.61
C PRO A 106 10.65 12.72 -22.97
N VAL A 107 11.95 12.74 -23.26
CA VAL A 107 12.93 11.81 -22.67
C VAL A 107 13.00 11.98 -21.15
N LEU A 108 13.02 13.24 -20.69
CA LEU A 108 13.06 13.57 -19.28
C LEU A 108 11.75 13.19 -18.58
N ALA A 109 10.60 13.51 -19.18
CA ALA A 109 9.30 13.12 -18.67
C ALA A 109 9.16 11.59 -18.51
N LYS A 110 9.58 10.82 -19.53
CA LYS A 110 9.62 9.36 -19.47
C LYS A 110 10.51 8.85 -18.32
N SER A 111 11.66 9.48 -18.10
CA SER A 111 12.57 9.09 -17.01
C SER A 111 11.94 9.26 -15.62
N TYR A 112 11.16 10.31 -15.40
CA TYR A 112 10.46 10.52 -14.13
C TYR A 112 9.33 9.52 -13.93
N LEU A 113 8.56 9.21 -14.96
CA LEU A 113 7.54 8.15 -14.90
C LEU A 113 8.14 6.78 -14.59
N MET A 114 9.33 6.47 -15.14
CA MET A 114 10.05 5.23 -14.83
C MET A 114 10.47 5.16 -13.35
N LYS A 115 10.93 6.27 -12.76
CA LYS A 115 11.23 6.31 -11.32
C LYS A 115 9.99 6.04 -10.46
N ALA A 116 8.86 6.66 -10.79
CA ALA A 116 7.60 6.40 -10.09
C ALA A 116 7.20 4.91 -10.19
N LYS A 117 7.33 4.32 -11.37
CA LYS A 117 7.09 2.89 -11.59
C LYS A 117 7.98 2.00 -10.73
N GLU A 118 9.26 2.31 -10.62
CA GLU A 118 10.20 1.56 -9.77
C GLU A 118 9.82 1.63 -8.29
N TRP A 119 9.50 2.82 -7.78
CA TRP A 119 9.06 2.98 -6.39
C TRP A 119 7.80 2.18 -6.07
N ILE A 120 6.81 2.20 -6.97
CA ILE A 120 5.57 1.43 -6.80
C ILE A 120 5.86 -0.06 -6.86
N LYS A 121 6.71 -0.51 -7.80
CA LYS A 121 7.09 -1.92 -7.92
C LYS A 121 7.78 -2.44 -6.66
N ASP A 122 8.65 -1.64 -6.05
CA ASP A 122 9.33 -1.99 -4.80
C ASP A 122 8.36 -2.16 -3.64
N ILE A 123 7.30 -1.34 -3.58
CA ILE A 123 6.24 -1.46 -2.56
C ILE A 123 5.46 -2.76 -2.78
N VAL A 124 5.02 -3.03 -4.01
CA VAL A 124 4.27 -4.26 -4.35
C VAL A 124 5.08 -5.50 -4.01
N ALA A 125 6.37 -5.53 -4.34
CA ALA A 125 7.25 -6.66 -3.99
C ALA A 125 7.34 -6.90 -2.48
N GLN A 126 7.35 -5.83 -1.67
CA GLN A 126 7.34 -5.95 -0.21
C GLN A 126 6.01 -6.47 0.33
N VAL A 127 4.88 -6.02 -0.23
CA VAL A 127 3.56 -6.56 0.11
C VAL A 127 3.51 -8.06 -0.17
N GLU A 128 3.96 -8.50 -1.34
CA GLU A 128 3.96 -9.92 -1.70
C GLU A 128 4.77 -10.78 -0.73
N VAL A 129 5.92 -10.29 -0.26
CA VAL A 129 6.75 -10.99 0.72
C VAL A 129 6.04 -11.10 2.07
N ILE A 130 5.32 -10.06 2.50
CA ILE A 130 4.57 -10.09 3.76
C ILE A 130 3.36 -11.04 3.66
N VAL A 131 2.65 -11.05 2.53
CA VAL A 131 1.46 -11.89 2.34
C VAL A 131 1.81 -13.38 2.18
N LYS A 132 2.97 -13.70 1.62
CA LYS A 132 3.42 -15.09 1.41
C LYS A 132 4.10 -15.72 2.65
N ARG A 133 4.27 -14.98 3.74
CA ARG A 133 4.71 -15.50 5.05
C ARG A 133 3.54 -16.11 5.80
#